data_AF-A0A7V4P1Y2-F1
#
_entry.id   AF-A0A7V4P1Y2-F1
#
_cell.length_a   1.000
_cell.length_b   1.000
_cell.length_c   1.000
_cell.angle_alpha   90.00
_cell.angle_beta   90.00
_cell.angle_gamma   90.00
#
_symmetry.space_group_name_H-M   'P 1'
#
loop_
_entity.id
_entity.type
_entity.pdbx_description
1 polymer ?
#
loop_
_entity_poly.entity_id
_entity_poly.type
_entity_poly.pdbx_seq_one_letter_code
_entity_poly.pdbx_strand_id
1 'polypeptide(L)'
;MSACRLVVWAVMAVVPVDELARDRVDLCELNHFYNEHGQLAFDQLIFYDWCPVAGRFQVRAWRMVKSPWQSPQRDWHRDGWWVLWIDGDRLRVVHADAFRETWTQYDPEIEDRRLHDPTQRRKLR
;
A
#
# COMPACT_ATOMS: atom_id res chain seq x y z
N MET A 1 64.17 16.71 -0.02
CA MET A 1 62.90 17.37 0.31
C MET A 1 61.79 16.57 -0.33
N SER A 2 61.08 15.79 0.48
CA SER A 2 60.17 14.72 0.03
C SER A 2 58.85 15.27 -0.52
N ALA A 3 58.45 14.77 -1.69
CA ALA A 3 57.16 15.04 -2.31
C ALA A 3 56.03 14.34 -1.55
N CYS A 4 55.07 15.12 -1.06
CA CYS A 4 53.84 14.61 -0.45
C CYS A 4 52.80 14.37 -1.56
N ARG A 5 52.59 13.11 -1.95
CA ARG A 5 51.53 12.71 -2.88
C ARG A 5 50.25 12.41 -2.09
N LEU A 6 49.28 13.31 -2.15
CA LEU A 6 47.91 13.04 -1.71
C LEU A 6 47.20 12.21 -2.79
N VAL A 7 46.89 10.96 -2.47
CA VAL A 7 45.99 10.11 -3.25
C VAL A 7 44.61 10.23 -2.61
N VAL A 8 43.67 10.89 -3.29
CA VAL A 8 42.26 10.93 -2.90
C VAL A 8 41.58 9.72 -3.52
N TRP A 9 41.24 8.73 -2.69
CA TRP A 9 40.35 7.65 -3.09
C TRP A 9 38.91 8.16 -3.07
N ALA A 10 38.35 8.41 -4.25
CA ALA A 10 36.93 8.69 -4.39
C ALA A 10 36.13 7.41 -4.12
N VAL A 11 35.51 7.31 -2.95
CA VAL A 11 34.50 6.29 -2.68
C VAL A 11 33.23 6.75 -3.39
N MET A 12 32.96 6.18 -4.57
CA MET A 12 31.62 6.25 -5.16
C MET A 12 30.71 5.41 -4.28
N ALA A 13 29.96 6.06 -3.38
CA ALA A 13 28.86 5.41 -2.70
C ALA A 13 27.85 4.99 -3.78
N VAL A 14 27.81 3.69 -4.07
CA VAL A 14 26.67 3.09 -4.77
C VAL A 14 25.53 3.15 -3.76
N VAL A 15 24.82 4.28 -3.74
CA VAL A 15 23.55 4.37 -3.03
C VAL A 15 22.62 3.40 -3.78
N PRO A 16 22.12 2.33 -3.14
CA PRO A 16 21.08 1.54 -3.78
C PRO A 16 19.95 2.51 -4.11
N VAL A 17 19.62 2.64 -5.39
CA VAL A 17 18.39 3.30 -5.78
C VAL A 17 17.30 2.45 -5.15
N ASP A 18 16.64 2.96 -4.11
CA ASP A 18 15.52 2.27 -3.48
C ASP A 18 14.54 1.89 -4.59
N GLU A 19 14.46 0.59 -4.88
CA GLU A 19 13.59 0.07 -5.92
C GLU A 19 12.16 0.38 -5.49
N LEU A 20 11.54 1.37 -6.16
CA LEU A 20 10.13 1.67 -6.01
C LEU A 20 9.34 0.41 -6.36
N ALA A 21 8.80 -0.26 -5.35
CA ALA A 21 7.94 -1.42 -5.53
C ALA A 21 6.62 -0.94 -6.14
N ARG A 22 6.19 -1.57 -7.24
CA ARG A 22 4.98 -1.19 -7.98
C ARG A 22 4.01 -2.36 -8.01
N ASP A 23 2.82 -2.16 -7.48
CA ASP A 23 1.71 -3.10 -7.59
C ASP A 23 0.51 -2.49 -8.29
N ARG A 24 -0.37 -3.39 -8.75
CA ARG A 24 -1.70 -3.06 -9.25
C ARG A 24 -2.75 -3.97 -8.63
N VAL A 25 -3.90 -3.38 -8.28
CA VAL A 25 -5.10 -4.04 -7.75
C VAL A 25 -6.33 -3.49 -8.46
N ASP A 26 -7.46 -4.18 -8.33
CA ASP A 26 -8.69 -3.77 -8.99
C ASP A 26 -9.43 -2.68 -8.20
N LEU A 27 -9.37 -2.73 -6.87
CA LEU A 27 -10.04 -1.77 -5.99
C LEU A 27 -9.17 -1.42 -4.78
N CYS A 28 -9.08 -0.12 -4.49
CA CYS A 28 -8.59 0.42 -3.24
C CYS A 28 -9.76 0.94 -2.40
N GLU A 29 -9.81 0.58 -1.13
CA GLU A 29 -10.75 1.12 -0.16
C GLU A 29 -10.02 1.91 0.91
N LEU A 30 -10.48 3.13 1.19
CA LEU A 30 -10.19 3.82 2.45
C LEU A 30 -11.37 3.58 3.40
N ASN A 31 -11.13 2.82 4.45
CA ASN A 31 -12.14 2.49 5.45
C ASN A 31 -11.87 3.23 6.76
N HIS A 32 -12.90 3.90 7.26
CA HIS A 32 -12.95 4.56 8.55
C HIS A 32 -13.68 3.64 9.54
N PHE A 33 -12.92 2.99 10.42
CA PHE A 33 -13.47 2.09 11.42
C PHE A 33 -13.86 2.84 12.69
N TYR A 34 -15.11 2.70 13.10
CA TYR A 34 -15.68 3.26 14.31
C TYR A 34 -15.91 2.19 15.36
N ASN A 35 -15.61 2.50 16.62
CA ASN A 35 -15.90 1.61 17.74
C ASN A 35 -17.41 1.60 18.08
N GLU A 36 -17.79 0.78 19.05
CA GLU A 36 -19.18 0.63 19.53
C GLU A 36 -19.79 1.93 20.11
N HIS A 37 -18.95 2.93 20.40
CA HIS A 37 -19.38 4.24 20.88
C HIS A 37 -19.49 5.28 19.74
N GLY A 38 -19.32 4.88 18.48
CA GLY A 38 -19.36 5.77 17.32
C GLY A 38 -18.17 6.71 17.23
N GLN A 39 -17.04 6.38 17.88
CA GLN A 39 -15.79 7.14 17.78
C GLN A 39 -14.90 6.54 16.71
N LEU A 40 -14.25 7.39 15.90
CA LEU A 40 -13.25 6.94 14.93
C LEU A 40 -12.10 6.29 15.70
N ALA A 41 -11.93 4.98 15.48
CA ALA A 41 -10.87 4.21 16.11
C ALA A 41 -9.63 4.16 15.21
N PHE A 42 -9.80 3.93 13.91
CA PHE A 42 -8.70 4.01 12.95
C PHE A 42 -9.16 4.12 11.50
N ASP A 43 -8.24 4.56 10.65
CA ASP A 43 -8.34 4.51 9.20
C ASP A 43 -7.47 3.38 8.66
N GLN A 44 -7.99 2.65 7.68
CA GLN A 44 -7.28 1.57 7.01
C GLN A 44 -7.44 1.64 5.50
N LEU A 45 -6.39 1.24 4.81
CA LEU A 45 -6.43 0.97 3.38
C LEU A 45 -6.56 -0.52 3.14
N ILE A 46 -7.49 -0.90 2.29
CA ILE A 46 -7.72 -2.28 1.91
C ILE A 46 -7.65 -2.39 0.39
N PHE A 47 -6.87 -3.34 -0.09
CA PHE A 47 -6.63 -3.56 -1.50
C PHE A 47 -7.25 -4.87 -1.93
N TYR A 48 -8.02 -4.84 -3.02
CA TYR A 48 -8.77 -6.00 -3.50
C TYR A 48 -8.42 -6.36 -4.93
N ASP A 49 -8.41 -7.66 -5.20
CA ASP A 49 -8.51 -8.20 -6.55
C ASP A 49 -9.91 -8.81 -6.76
N TRP A 50 -10.46 -8.71 -7.96
CA TRP A 50 -11.66 -9.42 -8.38
C TRP A 50 -11.34 -10.90 -8.60
N CYS A 51 -12.04 -11.77 -7.89
CA CYS A 51 -11.95 -13.21 -8.09
C CYS A 51 -13.09 -13.67 -9.01
N PRO A 52 -12.80 -14.06 -10.28
CA PRO A 52 -13.85 -14.46 -11.21
C PRO A 52 -14.53 -15.77 -10.80
N VAL A 53 -13.81 -16.68 -10.14
CA VAL A 53 -14.36 -17.96 -9.67
C VAL A 53 -15.33 -17.76 -8.51
N ALA A 54 -15.00 -16.86 -7.58
CA ALA A 54 -15.85 -16.57 -6.43
C ALA A 54 -16.91 -15.49 -6.72
N GLY A 55 -16.83 -14.79 -7.86
CA GLY A 55 -17.73 -13.72 -8.25
C GLY A 55 -17.72 -12.52 -7.30
N ARG A 56 -16.59 -12.26 -6.63
CA ARG A 56 -16.47 -11.18 -5.63
C ARG A 56 -15.05 -10.63 -5.55
N PHE A 57 -14.92 -9.42 -5.01
CA PHE A 57 -13.64 -8.89 -4.55
C PHE A 57 -13.12 -9.67 -3.36
N GLN A 58 -11.82 -9.97 -3.36
CA GLN A 58 -11.12 -10.64 -2.28
C GLN A 58 -9.96 -9.75 -1.81
N VAL A 59 -9.75 -9.67 -0.50
CA VAL A 59 -8.67 -8.84 0.04
C VAL A 59 -7.33 -9.43 -0.37
N ARG A 60 -6.51 -8.59 -0.99
CA ARG A 60 -5.13 -8.90 -1.37
C ARG A 60 -4.15 -8.48 -0.29
N ALA A 61 -4.31 -7.26 0.22
CA ALA A 61 -3.46 -6.65 1.23
C ALA A 61 -4.23 -5.55 1.95
N TRP A 62 -3.72 -5.14 3.11
CA TRP A 62 -4.26 -4.02 3.86
C TRP A 62 -3.17 -3.35 4.68
N ARG A 63 -3.43 -2.14 5.16
CA ARG A 63 -2.55 -1.41 6.09
C ARG A 63 -3.31 -0.34 6.85
N MET A 64 -2.80 -0.01 8.02
CA MET A 64 -3.22 1.20 8.75
C MET A 64 -2.75 2.45 8.02
N VAL A 65 -3.61 3.47 7.96
CA VAL A 65 -3.23 4.82 7.54
C VAL A 65 -2.57 5.51 8.72
N LYS A 66 -1.29 5.85 8.58
CA LYS A 66 -0.50 6.52 9.62
C LYS A 66 -0.42 8.02 9.41
N SER A 67 -0.78 8.50 8.21
CA SER A 67 -0.74 9.91 7.88
C SER A 67 -1.57 10.25 6.63
N PRO A 68 -2.14 11.47 6.51
CA PRO A 68 -2.98 11.87 5.37
C PRO A 68 -2.33 11.76 3.99
N TRP A 69 -1.00 11.86 3.87
CA TRP A 69 -0.31 11.67 2.59
C TRP A 69 -0.34 10.22 2.08
N GLN A 70 -0.77 9.28 2.93
CA GLN A 70 -1.01 7.90 2.53
C GLN A 70 -2.44 7.71 2.00
N SER A 71 -3.28 8.74 1.94
CA SER A 71 -4.62 8.62 1.36
C SER A 71 -4.56 8.46 -0.17
N PRO A 72 -5.50 7.72 -0.78
CA PRO A 72 -5.50 7.48 -2.22
C PRO A 72 -5.59 8.79 -3.01
N GLN A 73 -4.77 8.88 -4.05
CA GLN A 73 -4.69 10.04 -4.94
C GLN A 73 -5.19 9.65 -6.32
N ARG A 74 -5.95 10.54 -6.98
CA ARG A 74 -6.43 10.31 -8.35
C ARG A 74 -5.25 10.41 -9.33
N ASP A 75 -5.13 9.42 -10.22
CA ASP A 75 -4.27 9.47 -11.41
C ASP A 75 -5.13 9.82 -12.64
N TRP A 76 -5.09 11.08 -13.05
CA TRP A 76 -5.85 11.56 -14.21
C TRP A 76 -5.32 11.06 -15.56
N HIS A 77 -4.06 10.65 -15.62
CA HIS A 77 -3.46 10.16 -16.87
C HIS A 77 -3.83 8.70 -17.13
N ARG A 78 -3.97 7.89 -16.07
CA ARG A 78 -4.26 6.46 -16.18
C ARG A 78 -5.72 6.10 -15.88
N ASP A 79 -6.55 7.09 -15.60
CA ASP A 79 -7.92 6.94 -15.13
C ASP A 79 -8.06 5.92 -14.00
N GLY A 80 -7.40 6.20 -12.88
CA GLY A 80 -7.40 5.33 -11.72
C GLY A 80 -6.91 6.04 -10.47
N TRP A 81 -6.46 5.27 -9.49
CA TRP A 81 -6.00 5.77 -8.20
C TRP A 81 -4.62 5.21 -7.88
N TRP A 82 -3.87 5.92 -7.06
CA TRP A 82 -2.61 5.41 -6.52
C TRP A 82 -2.45 5.76 -5.06
N VAL A 83 -1.73 4.90 -4.35
CA VAL A 83 -1.35 5.10 -2.96
C VAL A 83 0.14 4.86 -2.84
N LEU A 84 0.81 5.68 -2.03
CA LEU A 84 2.26 5.59 -1.81
C LEU A 84 2.58 5.49 -0.33
N TRP A 85 3.52 4.61 0.01
CA TRP A 85 4.03 4.50 1.36
C TRP A 85 5.43 3.92 1.42
N ILE A 86 6.05 4.05 2.59
CA ILE A 86 7.30 3.37 2.92
C ILE A 86 6.97 2.01 3.56
N ASP A 87 7.55 0.95 3.00
CA ASP A 87 7.41 -0.46 3.36
C ASP A 87 8.79 -1.01 3.73
N GLY A 88 9.13 -0.96 5.02
CA GLY A 88 10.50 -1.19 5.48
C GLY A 88 11.45 -0.09 5.01
N ASP A 89 12.44 -0.46 4.21
CA ASP A 89 13.40 0.42 3.54
C ASP A 89 12.95 0.87 2.14
N ARG A 90 11.86 0.30 1.60
CA ARG A 90 11.44 0.55 0.21
C ARG A 90 10.25 1.49 0.13
N LEU A 91 10.23 2.32 -0.91
CA LEU A 91 9.02 3.03 -1.31
C LEU A 91 8.13 2.08 -2.12
N ARG A 92 6.84 2.02 -1.80
CA ARG A 92 5.85 1.23 -2.51
C ARG A 92 4.74 2.11 -3.03
N VAL A 93 4.43 1.97 -4.32
CA VAL A 93 3.24 2.55 -4.96
C VAL A 93 2.31 1.42 -5.39
N VAL A 94 1.02 1.57 -5.06
CA VAL A 94 -0.03 0.65 -5.49
C VAL A 94 -1.03 1.43 -6.32
N HIS A 95 -1.21 1.00 -7.57
CA HIS A 95 -2.24 1.52 -8.45
C HIS A 95 -3.52 0.70 -8.30
N ALA A 96 -4.66 1.38 -8.30
CA ALA A 96 -5.98 0.75 -8.27
C ALA A 96 -6.84 1.28 -9.41
N ASP A 97 -7.60 0.39 -10.04
CA ASP A 97 -8.50 0.77 -11.13
C ASP A 97 -9.74 1.52 -10.58
N ALA A 98 -10.21 1.13 -9.39
CA ALA A 98 -11.30 1.80 -8.69
C ALA A 98 -10.91 2.22 -7.26
N PHE A 99 -11.66 3.18 -6.72
CA PHE A 99 -11.57 3.63 -5.34
C PHE A 99 -12.95 3.66 -4.69
N ARG A 100 -13.02 3.28 -3.41
CA ARG A 100 -14.19 3.53 -2.56
C ARG A 100 -13.75 4.02 -1.18
N GLU A 101 -14.64 4.78 -0.55
CA GLU A 101 -14.47 5.23 0.83
C GLU A 101 -15.66 4.72 1.64
N THR A 102 -15.40 4.19 2.84
CA THR A 102 -16.43 3.54 3.66
C THR A 102 -16.28 3.91 5.14
N TRP A 103 -17.40 3.90 5.86
CA TRP A 103 -17.46 4.14 7.30
C TRP A 103 -18.17 2.93 7.93
N THR A 104 -17.46 2.16 8.76
CA THR A 104 -17.96 0.88 9.27
C THR A 104 -17.71 0.74 10.77
N GLN A 105 -18.52 -0.11 11.42
CA GLN A 105 -18.30 -0.57 12.81
C GLN A 105 -17.75 -2.01 12.86
N TYR A 106 -17.39 -2.56 11.70
CA TYR A 106 -16.72 -3.84 11.53
C TYR A 106 -15.50 -3.64 10.65
N ASP A 107 -14.51 -4.50 10.78
CA ASP A 107 -13.32 -4.47 9.93
C ASP A 107 -13.57 -5.31 8.66
N PRO A 108 -13.68 -4.69 7.45
CA PRO A 108 -13.93 -5.43 6.22
C PRO A 108 -12.84 -6.46 5.89
N GLU A 109 -11.60 -6.26 6.36
CA GLU A 109 -10.51 -7.22 6.16
C GLU A 109 -10.72 -8.49 6.97
N ILE A 110 -11.18 -8.35 8.20
CA ILE A 110 -11.49 -9.47 9.09
C ILE A 110 -12.71 -10.23 8.58
N GLU A 111 -13.72 -9.53 8.06
CA GLU A 111 -14.87 -10.19 7.44
C GLU A 111 -14.47 -10.98 6.17
N ASP A 112 -13.62 -10.42 5.30
CA ASP A 112 -13.11 -11.17 4.14
C ASP A 112 -12.28 -12.39 4.57
N ARG A 113 -11.45 -12.26 5.61
CA ARG A 113 -10.63 -13.36 6.16
C ARG A 113 -11.47 -14.55 6.61
N ARG A 114 -12.70 -14.33 7.09
CA ARG A 114 -13.62 -15.41 7.47
C ARG A 114 -14.11 -16.21 6.26
N LEU A 115 -14.10 -15.60 5.07
CA LEU A 115 -14.62 -16.17 3.81
C LEU A 115 -13.51 -16.64 2.86
N HIS A 116 -12.29 -16.12 3.02
CA HIS A 116 -11.15 -16.41 2.14
C HIS A 116 -9.86 -16.51 2.95
N ASP A 117 -9.22 -17.69 2.89
CA ASP A 117 -8.00 -17.98 3.64
C ASP A 117 -6.86 -17.02 3.23
N PRO A 118 -6.26 -16.28 4.18
CA PRO A 118 -5.15 -15.38 3.91
C PRO A 118 -3.94 -16.02 3.23
N THR A 119 -3.72 -17.33 3.43
CA THR A 119 -2.60 -18.05 2.82
C THR A 119 -2.72 -18.16 1.29
N GLN A 120 -3.94 -18.02 0.77
CA GLN A 120 -4.23 -18.08 -0.66
C GLN A 120 -4.13 -16.71 -1.34
N ARG A 121 -3.94 -15.63 -0.56
CA ARG A 121 -3.87 -14.26 -1.09
C ARG A 121 -2.58 -14.08 -1.88
N ARG A 122 -2.72 -13.56 -3.11
CA ARG A 122 -1.59 -13.09 -3.93
C ARG A 122 -0.93 -11.90 -3.25
N LYS A 123 0.26 -12.06 -2.67
CA LYS A 123 0.96 -10.95 -2.00
C LYS A 123 1.29 -9.79 -2.97
N LEU A 124 1.41 -8.58 -2.42
CA LEU A 124 2.04 -7.44 -3.10
C LEU A 124 3.51 -7.82 -3.40
N ARG A 125 4.02 -7.41 -4.57
CA ARG A 125 5.31 -7.86 -5.10
C ARG A 125 6.51 -7.06 -4.59
#